data_AF-A0A3N5VFN5-F1
#
_entry.id   AF-A0A3N5VFN5-F1
#
_cell.length_a   1.000
_cell.length_b   1.000
_cell.length_c   1.000
_cell.angle_alpha   90.00
_cell.angle_beta   90.00
_cell.angle_gamma   90.00
#
_symmetry.space_group_name_H-M   'P 1'
#
loop_
_entity.id
_entity.type
_entity.pdbx_description
1 polymer ?
#
loop_
_entity_poly.entity_id
_entity_poly.type
_entity_poly.pdbx_seq_one_letter_code
_entity_poly.pdbx_strand_id
1 'polypeptide(L)'
;MAATMRFGIGRTTIRPGVGKRRVDGKSIRLADEVRYIQRRAADHDGRVVTIGQLVLFSTETGDAWLLDPADQLAARLARDGDPEPIHIEEDDTTFAIGWKGRYRIEGPAFIYVDHDTGQVSTILGYPTHQLKSANPGISNMFG
;
A
#
# COMPACT_ATOMS: atom_id res chain seq x y z
N MET A 1 -47.43 3.00 -32.14
CA MET A 1 -46.54 2.76 -31.00
C MET A 1 -45.22 3.48 -31.24
N ALA A 2 -44.90 4.49 -30.43
CA ALA A 2 -43.56 4.93 -30.04
C ALA A 2 -43.72 6.17 -29.15
N ALA A 3 -43.33 6.06 -27.89
CA ALA A 3 -43.48 7.09 -26.86
C ALA A 3 -42.33 8.11 -26.91
N THR A 4 -42.65 9.32 -26.47
CA THR A 4 -41.77 10.48 -26.38
C THR A 4 -41.05 10.55 -25.02
N MET A 5 -39.79 11.02 -25.06
CA MET A 5 -38.96 11.76 -24.07
C MET A 5 -39.04 11.48 -22.56
N ARG A 6 -37.88 11.46 -21.88
CA ARG A 6 -37.43 12.59 -21.00
C ARG A 6 -36.10 12.37 -20.22
N PHE A 7 -35.36 13.48 -20.17
CA PHE A 7 -34.44 14.02 -19.14
C PHE A 7 -33.16 13.30 -18.70
N GLY A 8 -32.06 14.06 -18.80
CA GLY A 8 -30.80 13.77 -18.14
C GLY A 8 -30.77 14.20 -16.68
N ILE A 9 -29.85 13.58 -15.93
CA ILE A 9 -29.29 14.08 -14.68
C ILE A 9 -27.84 13.58 -14.65
N GLY A 10 -26.88 14.49 -14.62
CA GLY A 10 -25.47 14.14 -14.43
C GLY A 10 -25.22 13.65 -13.01
N ARG A 11 -24.37 12.62 -12.86
CA ARG A 11 -23.59 12.38 -11.64
C ARG A 11 -22.21 11.87 -12.03
N THR A 12 -21.24 12.63 -11.53
CA THR A 12 -19.79 12.47 -11.54
C THR A 12 -19.29 11.04 -11.29
N THR A 13 -18.42 10.60 -12.19
CA THR A 13 -17.17 9.85 -11.98
C THR A 13 -17.07 8.99 -10.72
N ILE A 14 -17.26 7.67 -10.86
CA ILE A 14 -16.62 6.68 -9.99
C ILE A 14 -15.55 6.01 -10.84
N ARG A 15 -14.29 6.44 -10.68
CA ARG A 15 -13.14 5.69 -11.18
C ARG A 15 -13.00 4.45 -10.28
N PRO A 16 -13.06 3.22 -10.81
CA PRO A 16 -12.83 2.03 -10.02
C PRO A 16 -11.32 1.83 -9.86
N GLY A 17 -10.82 2.04 -8.65
CA GLY A 17 -9.43 1.76 -8.28
C GLY A 17 -9.32 1.40 -6.81
N VAL A 18 -10.18 0.50 -6.32
CA VAL A 18 -10.18 0.03 -4.93
C VAL A 18 -9.66 -1.40 -4.91
N GLY A 19 -8.41 -1.58 -4.51
CA GLY A 19 -7.81 -2.88 -4.25
C GLY A 19 -8.39 -3.50 -2.99
N LYS A 20 -9.55 -4.15 -3.10
CA LYS A 20 -10.12 -5.00 -2.04
C LYS A 20 -9.39 -6.34 -2.06
N ARG A 21 -8.68 -6.70 -0.99
CA ARG A 21 -7.99 -8.00 -0.92
C ARG A 21 -8.43 -8.79 0.31
N ARG A 22 -8.82 -10.04 0.07
CA ARG A 22 -9.19 -10.99 1.11
C ARG A 22 -7.91 -11.61 1.66
N VAL A 23 -7.65 -11.47 2.95
CA VAL A 23 -6.60 -12.20 3.67
C VAL A 23 -7.24 -12.87 4.86
N ASP A 24 -6.94 -14.15 5.07
CA ASP A 24 -7.57 -14.97 6.12
C ASP A 24 -7.18 -14.48 7.51
N GLY A 25 -8.19 -14.06 8.28
CA GLY A 25 -8.10 -13.33 9.54
C GLY A 25 -7.82 -14.21 10.74
N LYS A 26 -6.66 -14.88 10.79
CA LYS A 26 -6.15 -15.41 12.06
C LYS A 26 -5.50 -14.28 12.88
N SER A 27 -6.35 -13.49 13.52
CA SER A 27 -6.05 -12.75 14.76
C SER A 27 -4.87 -11.76 14.74
N ILE A 28 -4.58 -11.12 13.61
CA ILE A 28 -3.71 -9.94 13.56
C ILE A 28 -4.53 -8.81 12.94
N ARG A 29 -4.91 -7.82 13.77
CA ARG A 29 -5.62 -6.63 13.30
C ARG A 29 -4.64 -5.78 12.51
N LEU A 30 -4.89 -5.61 11.22
CA LEU A 30 -4.03 -4.80 10.34
C LEU A 30 -3.86 -3.39 10.93
N ALA A 31 -4.90 -2.84 11.54
CA ALA A 31 -4.87 -1.55 12.22
C ALA A 31 -3.83 -1.47 13.36
N ASP A 32 -3.65 -2.54 14.14
CA ASP A 32 -2.70 -2.54 15.26
C ASP A 32 -1.25 -2.58 14.76
N GLU A 33 -0.99 -3.34 13.69
CA GLU A 33 0.33 -3.40 13.07
C GLU A 33 0.68 -2.11 12.32
N VAL A 34 -0.30 -1.45 11.71
CA VAL A 34 -0.12 -0.10 11.14
C VAL A 34 0.28 0.89 12.22
N ARG A 35 -0.43 0.91 13.36
CA ARG A 35 -0.05 1.77 14.51
C ARG A 35 1.32 1.42 15.05
N TYR A 36 1.65 0.14 15.13
CA TYR A 36 2.96 -0.32 15.54
C TYR A 36 4.04 0.27 14.63
N ILE A 37 3.91 0.11 13.31
CA ILE A 37 4.90 0.59 12.33
C ILE A 37 4.97 2.12 12.26
N GLN A 38 3.86 2.83 12.37
CA GLN A 38 3.87 4.29 12.48
C GLN A 38 4.68 4.77 13.68
N ARG A 39 4.52 4.13 14.84
CA ARG A 39 5.32 4.46 16.03
C ARG A 39 6.80 4.16 15.79
N ARG A 40 7.15 3.06 15.13
CA ARG A 40 8.55 2.74 14.80
C ARG A 40 9.18 3.76 13.86
N ALA A 41 8.39 4.30 12.92
CA ALA A 41 8.81 5.39 12.06
C ALA A 41 9.05 6.68 12.87
N ALA A 42 8.16 7.04 13.79
CA ALA A 42 8.37 8.17 14.71
C ALA A 42 9.66 8.00 15.56
N ASP A 43 9.94 6.78 16.01
CA ASP A 43 11.16 6.43 16.73
C ASP A 43 12.41 6.34 15.83
N HIS A 44 12.29 6.58 14.51
CA HIS A 44 13.35 6.42 13.52
C HIS A 44 14.00 5.02 13.54
N ASP A 45 13.21 4.00 13.86
CA ASP A 45 13.66 2.62 13.98
C ASP A 45 13.22 1.83 12.75
N GLY A 46 14.19 1.39 11.96
CA GLY A 46 13.96 0.55 10.79
C GLY A 46 13.40 -0.83 11.18
N ARG A 47 12.19 -1.15 10.72
CA ARG A 47 11.53 -2.44 10.95
C ARG A 47 10.86 -2.94 9.67
N VAL A 48 10.83 -4.25 9.49
CA VAL A 48 10.02 -4.90 8.45
C VAL A 48 9.15 -5.96 9.13
N VAL A 49 7.85 -5.91 8.88
CA VAL A 49 6.83 -6.83 9.41
C VAL A 49 6.00 -7.34 8.24
N THR A 50 5.62 -8.61 8.30
CA THR A 50 4.79 -9.25 7.28
C THR A 50 3.51 -9.78 7.91
N ILE A 51 2.36 -9.44 7.32
CA ILE A 51 1.04 -9.89 7.78
C ILE A 51 0.35 -10.60 6.62
N GLY A 52 0.30 -11.92 6.69
CA GLY A 52 -0.09 -12.75 5.55
C GLY A 52 0.84 -12.49 4.37
N GLN A 53 0.33 -11.73 3.40
CA GLN A 53 0.99 -11.36 2.14
C GLN A 53 1.35 -9.86 2.06
N LEU A 54 0.91 -9.06 3.03
CA LEU A 54 1.24 -7.64 3.09
C LEU A 54 2.58 -7.44 3.78
N VAL A 55 3.31 -6.43 3.34
CA VAL A 55 4.58 -6.03 3.95
C VAL A 55 4.43 -4.63 4.50
N LEU A 56 4.70 -4.47 5.78
CA LEU A 56 4.79 -3.18 6.44
C LEU A 56 6.24 -2.93 6.80
N PHE A 57 6.72 -1.71 6.61
CA PHE A 57 8.05 -1.36 7.07
C PHE A 57 8.14 0.10 7.51
N SER A 58 9.05 0.34 8.44
CA SER A 58 9.55 1.67 8.82
C SER A 58 11.03 1.77 8.47
N THR A 59 11.54 2.99 8.32
CA THR A 59 12.94 3.29 8.00
C THR A 59 13.58 4.19 9.06
N GLU A 60 14.90 4.23 9.06
CA GLU A 60 15.67 5.14 9.92
C GLU A 60 15.49 6.63 9.54
N THR A 61 14.97 6.89 8.34
CA THR A 61 14.54 8.22 7.89
C THR A 61 13.16 8.61 8.40
N GLY A 62 12.52 7.77 9.22
CA GLY A 62 11.18 8.01 9.76
C GLY A 62 10.05 7.81 8.77
N ASP A 63 10.29 7.21 7.61
CA ASP A 63 9.20 6.86 6.69
C ASP A 63 8.60 5.50 7.08
N ALA A 64 7.29 5.35 6.84
CA ALA A 64 6.64 4.05 6.91
C ALA A 64 5.71 3.80 5.73
N TRP A 65 5.60 2.53 5.38
CA TRP A 65 4.87 2.07 4.21
C TRP A 65 4.16 0.75 4.48
N LEU A 66 3.00 0.61 3.84
CA LEU A 66 2.26 -0.63 3.66
C LEU A 66 2.31 -0.99 2.18
N LEU A 67 2.69 -2.23 1.89
CA LEU A 67 2.82 -2.75 0.53
C LEU A 67 1.98 -4.01 0.33
N ASP A 68 1.43 -4.13 -0.88
CA ASP A 68 0.98 -5.40 -1.45
C ASP A 68 1.96 -5.80 -2.56
N PRO A 69 2.85 -6.78 -2.32
CA PRO A 69 3.81 -7.23 -3.32
C PRO A 69 3.20 -7.94 -4.53
N ALA A 70 2.02 -8.54 -4.40
CA ALA A 70 1.40 -9.27 -5.49
C ALA A 70 0.74 -8.33 -6.51
N ASP A 71 0.13 -7.23 -6.05
CA ASP A 71 -0.46 -6.22 -6.93
C ASP A 71 0.46 -4.99 -7.16
N GLN A 72 1.63 -4.96 -6.51
CA GLN A 72 2.59 -3.85 -6.51
C GLN A 72 1.97 -2.53 -6.05
N LEU A 73 1.13 -2.60 -5.02
CA LEU A 73 0.44 -1.45 -4.45
C LEU A 73 1.18 -0.95 -3.21
N ALA A 74 1.15 0.36 -3.01
CA ALA A 74 1.77 1.01 -1.87
C ALA A 74 0.85 2.07 -1.27
N ALA A 75 0.87 2.15 0.05
CA ALA A 75 0.28 3.23 0.82
C ALA A 75 1.32 3.71 1.83
N ARG A 76 1.53 5.01 1.89
CA ARG A 76 2.41 5.60 2.89
C ARG A 76 1.66 5.67 4.22
N LEU A 77 2.35 5.29 5.30
CA LEU A 77 1.84 5.27 6.67
C LEU A 77 2.46 6.37 7.53
N ALA A 78 3.69 6.77 7.24
CA ALA A 78 4.36 7.89 7.89
C ALA A 78 5.40 8.50 6.96
N ARG A 79 5.75 9.77 7.21
CA ARG A 79 6.79 10.51 6.50
C ARG A 79 7.61 11.29 7.52
N ASP A 80 8.92 11.10 7.52
CA ASP A 80 9.84 11.83 8.42
C ASP A 80 9.41 11.77 9.91
N GLY A 81 8.87 10.63 10.33
CA GLY A 81 8.35 10.37 11.68
C GLY A 81 6.91 10.80 11.91
N ASP A 82 6.32 11.58 11.01
CA ASP A 82 4.94 12.04 11.11
C ASP A 82 3.96 11.00 10.53
N PRO A 83 3.00 10.47 11.31
CA PRO A 83 2.04 9.49 10.81
C PRO A 83 1.08 10.11 9.80
N GLU A 84 0.90 9.44 8.66
CA GLU A 84 -0.08 9.79 7.64
C GLU A 84 -1.36 8.94 7.81
N PRO A 85 -2.56 9.54 7.65
CA PRO A 85 -3.81 8.81 7.76
C PRO A 85 -3.99 7.84 6.58
N ILE A 86 -4.33 6.59 6.89
CA ILE A 86 -4.69 5.57 5.91
C ILE A 86 -6.13 5.10 6.12
N HIS A 87 -6.85 4.93 5.03
CA HIS A 87 -8.21 4.37 5.06
C HIS A 87 -8.10 2.84 5.03
N ILE A 88 -8.51 2.21 6.13
CA ILE A 88 -8.60 0.75 6.25
C ILE A 88 -10.01 0.43 6.73
N GLU A 89 -10.74 -0.32 5.92
CA GLU A 89 -11.99 -0.95 6.32
C GLU A 89 -11.68 -2.40 6.66
N GLU A 90 -11.98 -2.86 7.87
CA GLU A 90 -11.76 -4.23 8.32
C GLU A 90 -13.10 -4.81 8.79
N ASP A 91 -13.48 -5.94 8.19
CA ASP A 91 -14.55 -6.84 8.63
C ASP A 91 -13.90 -8.13 9.17
N ASP A 92 -14.67 -8.96 9.89
CA ASP A 92 -14.18 -10.15 10.60
C ASP A 92 -13.36 -11.15 9.75
N THR A 93 -13.45 -11.08 8.41
CA THR A 93 -12.75 -11.98 7.48
C THR A 93 -12.05 -11.29 6.31
N THR A 94 -12.17 -9.95 6.19
CA THR A 94 -11.68 -9.22 5.02
C THR A 94 -11.31 -7.79 5.37
N PHE A 95 -10.33 -7.22 4.68
CA PHE A 95 -10.07 -5.80 4.75
C PHE A 95 -9.99 -5.14 3.36
N ALA A 96 -10.27 -3.86 3.30
CA ALA A 96 -10.03 -3.00 2.15
C ALA A 96 -9.07 -1.88 2.56
N ILE A 97 -8.02 -1.70 1.76
CA ILE A 97 -7.01 -0.67 1.98
C ILE A 97 -7.17 0.37 0.87
N GLY A 98 -7.24 1.64 1.27
CA GLY A 98 -7.21 2.78 0.36
C GLY A 98 -5.81 3.02 -0.20
N TRP A 99 -5.35 2.13 -1.09
CA TRP A 99 -4.04 2.24 -1.74
C TRP A 99 -3.87 3.60 -2.45
N LYS A 100 -2.75 4.27 -2.18
CA LYS A 100 -2.48 5.63 -2.69
C LYS A 100 -1.65 5.64 -3.96
N GLY A 101 -0.98 4.53 -4.26
CA GLY A 101 -0.18 4.45 -5.46
C GLY A 101 0.34 3.05 -5.72
N ARG A 102 1.24 2.99 -6.70
CA ARG A 102 1.96 1.78 -7.07
C ARG A 102 3.43 1.94 -6.74
N TYR A 103 4.12 0.83 -6.53
CA TYR A 103 5.55 0.85 -6.35
C TYR A 103 6.27 -0.14 -7.25
N ARG A 104 7.54 0.12 -7.51
CA ARG A 104 8.48 -0.81 -8.13
C ARG A 104 9.81 -0.70 -7.45
N ILE A 105 10.53 -1.82 -7.38
CA ILE A 105 11.91 -1.84 -6.89
C ILE A 105 12.85 -2.02 -8.08
N GLU A 106 13.72 -1.03 -8.31
CA GLU A 106 14.75 -1.08 -9.36
C GLU A 106 16.14 -0.99 -8.75
N GLY A 107 16.87 -2.11 -8.74
CA GLY A 107 18.14 -2.19 -8.04
C GLY A 107 17.98 -1.80 -6.55
N PRO A 108 18.67 -0.75 -6.07
CA PRO A 108 18.54 -0.21 -4.72
C PRO A 108 17.40 0.82 -4.55
N ALA A 109 16.71 1.19 -5.64
CA ALA A 109 15.70 2.24 -5.62
C ALA A 109 14.29 1.69 -5.38
N PHE A 110 13.58 2.34 -4.46
CA PHE A 110 12.14 2.21 -4.30
C PHE A 110 11.47 3.35 -5.08
N ILE A 111 10.73 3.00 -6.12
CA ILE A 111 10.01 3.96 -6.97
C ILE A 111 8.54 3.89 -6.58
N TYR A 112 7.96 5.02 -6.17
CA TYR A 112 6.55 5.16 -5.87
C TYR A 112 5.89 6.11 -6.87
N VAL A 113 4.71 5.74 -7.36
CA VAL A 113 3.88 6.58 -8.21
C VAL A 113 2.54 6.78 -7.53
N ASP A 114 2.27 8.02 -7.14
CA ASP A 114 1.01 8.42 -6.54
C ASP A 114 -0.11 8.40 -7.59
N HIS A 115 -1.23 7.76 -7.27
CA HIS A 115 -2.31 7.54 -8.23
C HIS A 115 -3.18 8.79 -8.46
N ASP A 116 -3.29 9.64 -7.44
CA ASP A 116 -4.14 10.83 -7.49
C ASP A 116 -3.42 11.99 -8.21
N THR A 117 -2.13 12.16 -7.93
CA THR A 117 -1.32 13.27 -8.46
C THR A 117 -0.44 12.88 -9.63
N GLY A 118 -0.16 11.57 -9.83
CA GLY A 118 0.82 11.09 -10.79
C GLY A 118 2.27 11.35 -10.38
N GLN A 119 2.50 11.86 -9.16
CA GLN A 119 3.84 12.20 -8.69
C GLN A 119 4.71 10.94 -8.56
N VAL A 120 5.90 10.98 -9.16
CA VAL A 120 6.89 9.92 -9.05
C VAL A 120 7.93 10.29 -8.01
N SER A 121 8.15 9.41 -7.04
CA SER A 121 9.19 9.52 -6.02
C SER A 121 10.18 8.38 -6.18
N THR A 122 11.47 8.70 -6.30
CA THR A 122 12.56 7.71 -6.29
C THR A 122 13.29 7.83 -4.96
N ILE A 123 13.27 6.76 -4.17
CA ILE A 123 13.78 6.75 -2.81
C ILE A 123 14.90 5.72 -2.69
N LEU A 124 16.02 6.13 -2.12
CA LEU A 124 17.19 5.29 -1.85
C LEU A 124 17.33 5.05 -0.34
N GLY A 125 18.05 3.98 0.03
CA GLY A 125 18.31 3.64 1.44
C GLY A 125 17.20 2.82 2.11
N TYR A 126 16.11 2.53 1.40
CA TYR A 126 15.07 1.61 1.87
C TYR A 126 15.55 0.15 1.80
N PRO A 127 14.98 -0.76 2.62
CA PRO A 127 15.39 -2.18 2.69
C PRO A 127 14.94 -3.00 1.46
N THR A 128 15.27 -2.55 0.26
CA THR A 128 14.83 -3.12 -1.04
C THR A 128 15.23 -4.59 -1.23
N HIS A 129 16.34 -5.02 -0.64
CA HIS A 129 16.77 -6.42 -0.66
C HIS A 129 15.80 -7.32 0.12
N GLN A 130 15.36 -6.89 1.31
CA GLN A 130 14.42 -7.64 2.15
C GLN A 130 13.02 -7.65 1.52
N LEU A 131 12.61 -6.53 0.92
CA LEU A 131 11.34 -6.41 0.20
C LEU A 131 11.26 -7.33 -1.02
N LYS A 132 12.37 -7.52 -1.74
CA LYS A 132 12.46 -8.49 -2.84
C LYS A 132 12.34 -9.93 -2.36
N SER A 133 12.95 -10.27 -1.23
CA SER A 133 12.89 -11.63 -0.66
C SER A 133 11.50 -11.98 -0.10
N ALA A 134 10.72 -10.98 0.34
CA ALA A 134 9.34 -11.17 0.78
C ALA A 134 8.36 -11.50 -0.37
N ASN A 135 8.83 -11.47 -1.63
CA ASN A 135 8.08 -11.90 -2.81
C ASN A 135 8.94 -12.85 -3.68
N PRO A 136 8.92 -14.18 -3.43
CA PRO A 136 9.74 -15.13 -4.18
C PRO A 136 9.35 -15.27 -5.67
N GLY A 137 8.26 -14.63 -6.13
CA GLY A 137 7.77 -14.70 -7.51
C GLY A 137 8.64 -14.01 -8.58
N ILE A 138 9.78 -13.42 -8.21
CA ILE A 138 10.68 -12.74 -9.16
C ILE A 138 12.03 -13.47 -9.32
N SER A 139 12.25 -14.59 -8.62
CA SER A 139 13.44 -15.44 -8.78
C SER A 139 13.14 -16.68 -9.64
N ASN A 140 12.85 -16.52 -10.94
CA ASN A 140 13.16 -17.55 -11.95
C ASN A 140 12.97 -17.09 -13.42
N MET A 141 13.62 -16.00 -13.85
CA MET A 141 13.67 -15.64 -15.28
C MET A 141 15.07 -15.42 -15.86
N PHE A 142 16.13 -15.71 -15.09
CA PHE A 142 17.52 -15.69 -15.59
C PHE A 142 18.27 -16.97 -15.17
N GLY A 143 17.71 -18.12 -15.53
CA GLY A 143 18.42 -19.40 -15.62
C GLY A 143 18.65 -19.74 -17.08
#